data_AF-A0A935DGD8-F1
#
_entry.id   AF-A0A935DGD8-F1
#
_cell.length_a   1.000
_cell.length_b   1.000
_cell.length_c   1.000
_cell.angle_alpha   90.00
_cell.angle_beta   90.00
_cell.angle_gamma   90.00
#
_symmetry.space_group_name_H-M   'P 1'
#
loop_
_entity.id
_entity.type
_entity.pdbx_description
1 polymer ?
#
loop_
_entity_poly.entity_id
_entity_poly.type
_entity_poly.pdbx_seq_one_letter_code
_entity_poly.pdbx_strand_id
1 'polypeptide(L)'
;MHRHRLQRGALATRSPRPLARPRGPHLARLLRRLPGLHRAPALLRAGAQPRRRRAQRPPARLLPLAHPLGRWRGSASSTPGTSSPTTRASTSSTTSSTTTSVRAWSSSPTASPRPPTSPASAPCARSGSASPAEQLPSRASSRPARSSSSRHRTPRWRCTACPPHGRDLAASSLLRPLALGLAATVATRLGAAALFPIPPRWDGYFYLLHAQRLADGHGYSDLVTSRPTAFYPVGYPFALSIPLRLGLSPFAAVVALNLLASLVTTAAVVLVAARDRDPRAPARAALAAALYPGLALWSCAAMSETLAASLLVLALALATQSPSRDRHPLLSGALLGLAALVRPPSLFALAAIPAAAPAGRRARAAALAALAAGAVLAPWIVRNARSLDAPVVVSTNAGSNLLIGTLDDARGGYLRPAQPPRCRLLHGEVARDRCLRSEALDRIASDPRRWARLGVEKLALTFGWEHDPVSYVHEPSDPLRADRATLALTALCTLAWWALLAFAWRHGRALDATTRAVAVTAAALALTHFVFLGADRYHLVLVPSLLLLAPRSSKGATAS
;
A
#
# COMPACT_ATOMS: atom_id res chain seq x y z
N MET A 1 -23.41 -26.94 68.55
CA MET A 1 -24.73 -26.47 69.07
C MET A 1 -25.55 -25.90 67.91
N HIS A 2 -26.89 -25.95 68.02
CA HIS A 2 -27.98 -25.47 67.11
C HIS A 2 -27.65 -24.96 65.69
N ARG A 3 -28.15 -25.58 64.60
CA ARG A 3 -29.52 -25.44 64.00
C ARG A 3 -29.94 -23.99 63.67
N HIS A 4 -30.05 -23.62 62.38
CA HIS A 4 -31.36 -23.50 61.69
C HIS A 4 -31.32 -23.19 60.16
N ARG A 5 -32.12 -23.98 59.42
CA ARG A 5 -32.89 -23.78 58.16
C ARG A 5 -32.42 -22.92 56.97
N LEU A 6 -32.55 -23.57 55.81
CA LEU A 6 -32.70 -23.03 54.44
C LEU A 6 -33.96 -22.16 54.24
N GLN A 7 -33.91 -21.25 53.25
CA GLN A 7 -35.02 -20.97 52.34
C GLN A 7 -34.51 -20.70 50.92
N ARG A 8 -35.17 -21.29 49.91
CA ARG A 8 -34.98 -21.01 48.48
C ARG A 8 -35.99 -19.96 48.03
N GLY A 9 -35.59 -19.03 47.15
CA GLY A 9 -36.51 -18.11 46.48
C GLY A 9 -36.08 -17.90 45.02
N ALA A 10 -36.92 -18.30 44.07
CA ALA A 10 -36.65 -18.15 42.65
C ALA A 10 -36.97 -16.72 42.17
N LEU A 11 -36.18 -16.20 41.23
CA LEU A 11 -36.51 -14.97 40.51
C LEU A 11 -36.75 -15.28 39.03
N ALA A 12 -38.02 -15.20 38.63
CA ALA A 12 -38.47 -15.42 37.27
C ALA A 12 -38.27 -14.19 36.39
N THR A 13 -38.09 -14.45 35.10
CA THR A 13 -38.03 -13.46 34.01
C THR A 13 -39.25 -12.53 33.97
N ARG A 14 -39.03 -11.22 33.79
CA ARG A 14 -40.08 -10.25 33.42
C ARG A 14 -39.67 -9.44 32.19
N SER A 15 -40.52 -9.49 31.16
CA SER A 15 -40.43 -8.69 29.94
C SER A 15 -40.73 -7.21 30.20
N PRO A 16 -40.15 -6.27 29.45
CA PRO A 16 -40.46 -4.84 29.60
C PRO A 16 -41.79 -4.47 28.95
N ARG A 17 -42.58 -3.62 29.63
CA ARG A 17 -43.75 -2.89 29.07
C ARG A 17 -43.41 -1.40 28.90
N PRO A 18 -44.12 -0.67 28.02
CA PRO A 18 -43.63 0.60 27.46
C PRO A 18 -43.82 1.80 28.41
N LEU A 19 -42.90 2.76 28.33
CA LEU A 19 -42.96 4.03 29.05
C LEU A 19 -43.86 5.07 28.34
N ALA A 20 -44.55 5.86 29.15
CA ALA A 20 -45.56 6.83 28.71
C ALA A 20 -44.97 8.18 28.25
N ARG A 21 -45.76 8.93 27.47
CA ARG A 21 -45.45 10.31 27.04
C ARG A 21 -45.61 11.33 28.19
N PRO A 22 -44.71 12.31 28.33
CA PRO A 22 -45.00 13.56 29.04
C PRO A 22 -45.72 14.58 28.13
N ARG A 23 -46.50 15.47 28.75
CA ARG A 23 -47.12 16.66 28.13
C ARG A 23 -46.14 17.86 28.24
N GLY A 24 -46.21 18.82 27.30
CA GLY A 24 -45.37 20.05 27.31
C GLY A 24 -45.94 21.16 28.23
N PRO A 25 -45.65 22.47 27.99
CA PRO A 25 -44.77 23.04 26.95
C PRO A 25 -43.92 24.26 27.43
N HIS A 26 -42.63 24.10 27.73
CA HIS A 26 -41.77 25.23 28.15
C HIS A 26 -40.35 25.25 27.53
N LEU A 27 -40.26 25.38 26.20
CA LEU A 27 -38.99 25.77 25.54
C LEU A 27 -39.16 26.60 24.24
N ALA A 28 -40.31 27.26 24.05
CA ALA A 28 -40.62 28.03 22.84
C ALA A 28 -40.36 29.55 22.95
N ARG A 29 -39.75 30.03 24.04
CA ARG A 29 -39.60 31.48 24.34
C ARG A 29 -38.18 32.06 24.22
N LEU A 30 -37.16 31.26 23.86
CA LEU A 30 -35.74 31.70 23.91
C LEU A 30 -35.06 31.90 22.54
N LEU A 31 -35.80 31.88 21.43
CA LEU A 31 -35.27 32.11 20.07
C LEU A 31 -35.94 33.28 19.32
N ARG A 32 -36.58 34.22 20.04
CA ARG A 32 -37.07 35.49 19.47
C ARG A 32 -36.24 36.68 19.96
N ARG A 33 -35.01 36.82 19.44
CA ARG A 33 -34.23 38.09 19.34
C ARG A 33 -32.89 37.82 18.65
N LEU A 34 -32.87 37.93 17.31
CA LEU A 34 -31.92 38.70 16.48
C LEU A 34 -32.20 38.41 14.98
N PRO A 35 -32.06 39.39 14.06
CA PRO A 35 -32.59 39.28 12.70
C PRO A 35 -31.54 39.00 11.61
N GLY A 36 -31.93 38.33 10.53
CA GLY A 36 -31.16 38.30 9.27
C GLY A 36 -31.44 37.12 8.33
N LEU A 37 -31.67 37.42 7.04
CA LEU A 37 -31.53 36.53 5.87
C LEU A 37 -32.55 35.37 5.63
N HIS A 38 -33.72 35.79 5.15
CA HIS A 38 -34.42 35.32 3.92
C HIS A 38 -34.35 33.87 3.38
N ARG A 39 -35.58 33.37 3.11
CA ARG A 39 -36.04 32.53 1.97
C ARG A 39 -35.64 31.04 1.90
N ALA A 40 -36.51 30.17 2.43
CA ALA A 40 -37.40 29.32 1.62
C ALA A 40 -38.49 28.65 2.50
N PRO A 41 -39.74 28.48 2.02
CA PRO A 41 -40.83 27.92 2.84
C PRO A 41 -40.96 26.39 2.70
N ALA A 42 -41.26 25.73 3.82
CA ALA A 42 -41.90 24.42 3.80
C ALA A 42 -43.42 24.61 3.79
N LEU A 43 -44.14 23.93 2.88
CA LEU A 43 -45.61 23.87 2.92
C LEU A 43 -46.11 22.51 3.41
N LEU A 44 -47.16 22.61 4.23
CA LEU A 44 -47.72 21.57 5.07
C LEU A 44 -48.39 20.42 4.31
N ARG A 45 -48.49 19.30 5.04
CA ARG A 45 -49.43 18.21 4.77
C ARG A 45 -50.85 18.71 4.51
N ALA A 46 -51.46 18.21 3.44
CA ALA A 46 -52.88 17.89 3.40
C ALA A 46 -52.98 16.45 2.87
N GLY A 47 -53.86 15.62 3.43
CA GLY A 47 -54.04 14.24 3.01
C GLY A 47 -55.48 13.95 2.63
N ALA A 48 -55.71 13.04 1.67
CA ALA A 48 -56.92 12.22 1.60
C ALA A 48 -56.80 11.10 0.53
N GLN A 49 -57.01 9.87 0.99
CA GLN A 49 -57.55 8.69 0.29
C GLN A 49 -56.84 8.03 -0.94
N PRO A 50 -56.97 6.69 -1.09
CA PRO A 50 -56.40 5.93 -2.18
C PRO A 50 -57.36 5.76 -3.37
N ARG A 51 -56.91 6.05 -4.59
CA ARG A 51 -57.64 5.66 -5.81
C ARG A 51 -57.10 4.33 -6.37
N ARG A 52 -57.92 3.28 -6.31
CA ARG A 52 -57.78 2.09 -7.16
C ARG A 52 -57.76 2.51 -8.63
N ARG A 53 -56.83 2.00 -9.46
CA ARG A 53 -57.10 1.74 -10.88
C ARG A 53 -56.14 0.73 -11.51
N ARG A 54 -56.75 -0.34 -12.03
CA ARG A 54 -56.42 -1.17 -13.21
C ARG A 54 -54.99 -1.73 -13.37
N ALA A 55 -54.95 -3.06 -13.41
CA ALA A 55 -53.87 -3.82 -14.00
C ALA A 55 -53.66 -3.49 -15.49
N GLN A 56 -52.39 -3.47 -15.92
CA GLN A 56 -52.00 -3.66 -17.32
C GLN A 56 -50.86 -4.69 -17.38
N ARG A 57 -50.92 -5.55 -18.40
CA ARG A 57 -49.96 -6.65 -18.63
C ARG A 57 -48.67 -6.13 -19.29
N PRO A 58 -47.53 -6.82 -19.17
CA PRO A 58 -46.29 -6.44 -19.85
C PRO A 58 -46.36 -6.71 -21.36
N PRO A 59 -45.59 -5.97 -22.19
CA PRO A 59 -45.51 -6.22 -23.63
C PRO A 59 -44.69 -7.48 -23.95
N ALA A 60 -45.02 -8.10 -25.08
CA ALA A 60 -44.50 -9.41 -25.50
C ALA A 60 -43.09 -9.34 -26.12
N ARG A 61 -42.39 -10.48 -26.09
CA ARG A 61 -41.15 -10.71 -26.84
C ARG A 61 -41.45 -10.87 -28.34
N LEU A 62 -40.58 -10.33 -29.18
CA LEU A 62 -40.51 -10.68 -30.61
C LEU A 62 -39.53 -11.85 -30.81
N LEU A 63 -39.92 -12.78 -31.68
CA LEU A 63 -39.17 -13.96 -32.14
C LEU A 63 -39.50 -14.14 -33.62
N PRO A 64 -38.52 -14.47 -34.49
CA PRO A 64 -38.83 -15.04 -35.80
C PRO A 64 -38.33 -16.49 -35.95
N LEU A 65 -39.30 -17.36 -36.26
CA LEU A 65 -39.28 -18.43 -37.27
C LEU A 65 -38.46 -19.73 -37.08
N ALA A 66 -39.11 -20.82 -37.52
CA ALA A 66 -38.68 -22.23 -37.52
C ALA A 66 -37.91 -22.59 -38.82
N HIS A 67 -37.43 -23.80 -39.15
CA HIS A 67 -37.89 -25.20 -38.97
C HIS A 67 -36.70 -26.15 -39.41
N PRO A 68 -36.80 -27.50 -39.52
CA PRO A 68 -37.71 -28.49 -38.92
C PRO A 68 -37.04 -29.80 -38.35
N LEU A 69 -37.82 -30.49 -37.50
CA LEU A 69 -38.03 -31.96 -37.38
C LEU A 69 -36.87 -32.99 -37.42
N GLY A 70 -36.83 -33.81 -36.35
CA GLY A 70 -36.31 -35.18 -36.35
C GLY A 70 -36.87 -35.97 -35.15
N ARG A 71 -37.92 -36.79 -35.36
CA ARG A 71 -38.52 -37.65 -34.32
C ARG A 71 -37.90 -39.04 -34.35
N TRP A 72 -37.63 -39.63 -33.19
CA TRP A 72 -37.79 -41.08 -32.95
C TRP A 72 -38.37 -41.30 -31.55
N ARG A 73 -39.21 -42.34 -31.38
CA ARG A 73 -39.99 -42.61 -30.16
C ARG A 73 -40.17 -44.12 -30.01
N GLY A 74 -40.14 -44.59 -28.75
CA GLY A 74 -40.56 -45.95 -28.36
C GLY A 74 -39.38 -46.85 -27.93
N SER A 75 -39.55 -47.75 -26.95
CA SER A 75 -40.67 -47.94 -26.03
C SER A 75 -40.35 -49.03 -25.00
N ALA A 76 -40.81 -48.87 -23.74
CA ALA A 76 -41.24 -49.95 -22.82
C ALA A 76 -40.21 -51.07 -22.42
N SER A 77 -40.30 -51.77 -21.29
CA SER A 77 -41.04 -51.62 -20.02
C SER A 77 -40.52 -52.68 -19.00
N SER A 78 -41.12 -52.73 -17.80
CA SER A 78 -41.08 -53.82 -16.79
C SER A 78 -39.88 -53.96 -15.83
N THR A 79 -40.06 -53.35 -14.64
CA THR A 79 -39.87 -53.96 -13.30
C THR A 79 -40.82 -55.17 -13.10
N PRO A 80 -40.65 -56.09 -12.10
CA PRO A 80 -40.20 -55.84 -10.72
C PRO A 80 -39.18 -56.84 -10.13
N GLY A 81 -38.67 -56.52 -8.93
CA GLY A 81 -37.66 -57.33 -8.22
C GLY A 81 -38.20 -58.07 -6.99
N THR A 82 -37.32 -58.74 -6.25
CA THR A 82 -37.56 -59.26 -4.90
C THR A 82 -36.24 -59.66 -4.20
N SER A 83 -36.27 -59.73 -2.86
CA SER A 83 -35.38 -60.47 -1.95
C SER A 83 -33.84 -60.28 -2.01
N SER A 84 -33.29 -59.72 -0.93
CA SER A 84 -32.03 -60.19 -0.32
C SER A 84 -32.31 -61.54 0.41
N PRO A 85 -31.31 -62.39 0.75
CA PRO A 85 -30.41 -62.08 1.88
C PRO A 85 -28.97 -62.69 1.86
N THR A 86 -28.11 -62.09 2.68
CA THR A 86 -27.01 -62.68 3.50
C THR A 86 -25.87 -63.56 2.94
N THR A 87 -24.69 -63.34 3.56
CA THR A 87 -23.54 -64.26 3.78
C THR A 87 -22.69 -64.75 2.61
N ARG A 88 -21.42 -64.28 2.59
CA ARG A 88 -20.27 -65.13 2.99
C ARG A 88 -19.01 -64.31 3.31
N ALA A 89 -18.13 -64.91 4.11
CA ALA A 89 -16.88 -64.32 4.57
C ALA A 89 -15.67 -64.79 3.73
N SER A 90 -14.64 -63.96 3.67
CA SER A 90 -13.20 -64.33 3.63
C SER A 90 -12.42 -63.01 3.80
N THR A 91 -11.66 -62.74 4.86
CA THR A 91 -10.40 -63.39 5.31
C THR A 91 -9.39 -63.64 4.20
N SER A 92 -8.52 -62.65 3.96
CA SER A 92 -7.08 -62.92 3.83
C SER A 92 -6.29 -61.68 4.29
N SER A 93 -5.43 -61.92 5.28
CA SER A 93 -4.43 -60.98 5.75
C SER A 93 -3.11 -61.23 5.03
N THR A 94 -2.38 -60.19 4.64
CA THR A 94 -0.93 -60.32 4.52
C THR A 94 -0.23 -59.02 4.91
N THR A 95 0.51 -59.11 6.00
CA THR A 95 1.43 -58.09 6.52
C THR A 95 2.75 -58.17 5.76
N SER A 96 3.36 -57.03 5.41
CA SER A 96 4.81 -56.97 5.25
C SER A 96 5.32 -55.61 5.72
N SER A 97 6.08 -55.60 6.81
CA SER A 97 6.84 -54.46 7.29
C SER A 97 8.13 -54.30 6.49
N THR A 98 8.56 -53.05 6.26
CA THR A 98 9.96 -52.78 5.93
C THR A 98 10.49 -51.68 6.85
N THR A 99 11.43 -52.05 7.70
CA THR A 99 12.11 -51.18 8.65
C THR A 99 13.38 -50.63 8.01
N THR A 100 13.63 -49.32 8.10
CA THR A 100 14.98 -48.77 7.88
C THR A 100 15.31 -47.69 8.89
N SER A 101 16.24 -48.01 9.80
CA SER A 101 16.76 -47.13 10.84
C SER A 101 18.09 -46.50 10.42
N VAL A 102 18.28 -45.19 10.58
CA VAL A 102 19.63 -44.59 10.68
C VAL A 102 19.68 -43.50 11.77
N ARG A 103 20.28 -43.89 12.90
CA ARG A 103 21.14 -43.14 13.84
C ARG A 103 20.73 -41.73 14.29
N ALA A 104 20.42 -41.64 15.58
CA ALA A 104 20.64 -40.45 16.39
C ALA A 104 22.15 -40.20 16.63
N TRP A 105 22.53 -38.94 16.84
CA TRP A 105 23.79 -38.54 17.49
C TRP A 105 23.45 -37.67 18.70
N SER A 106 24.07 -37.98 19.84
CA SER A 106 23.84 -37.32 21.13
C SER A 106 25.19 -37.08 21.82
N SER A 107 25.52 -35.82 22.12
CA SER A 107 26.62 -35.49 23.04
C SER A 107 26.53 -34.06 23.58
N SER A 108 26.45 -33.98 24.90
CA SER A 108 26.68 -32.85 25.82
C SER A 108 27.25 -33.48 27.11
N PRO A 109 27.90 -32.78 28.07
CA PRO A 109 27.84 -31.33 28.35
C PRO A 109 29.20 -30.69 28.79
N THR A 110 29.12 -29.51 29.47
CA THR A 110 30.14 -28.87 30.36
C THR A 110 31.44 -28.32 29.71
N ALA A 111 32.08 -27.21 30.14
CA ALA A 111 31.85 -26.26 31.25
C ALA A 111 32.36 -24.81 30.92
N SER A 112 32.22 -23.88 31.86
CA SER A 112 32.90 -22.56 31.93
C SER A 112 33.22 -22.27 33.40
N PRO A 113 34.32 -21.56 33.77
CA PRO A 113 34.21 -20.09 33.97
C PRO A 113 35.50 -19.20 33.90
N ARG A 114 35.37 -18.05 33.23
CA ARG A 114 35.83 -16.67 33.60
C ARG A 114 37.34 -16.24 33.69
N PRO A 115 37.63 -14.90 33.65
CA PRO A 115 38.92 -14.25 33.27
C PRO A 115 39.66 -13.67 34.55
N PRO A 116 40.65 -12.70 34.58
CA PRO A 116 40.95 -11.53 33.71
C PRO A 116 42.44 -11.13 33.46
N THR A 117 42.69 -10.07 32.65
CA THR A 117 43.48 -8.83 32.95
C THR A 117 44.04 -8.08 31.71
N SER A 118 44.11 -6.75 31.80
CA SER A 118 44.95 -5.79 31.03
C SER A 118 46.01 -5.20 32.02
N PRO A 119 47.00 -4.30 31.71
CA PRO A 119 46.92 -3.12 30.80
C PRO A 119 48.27 -2.64 30.13
N ALA A 120 48.25 -1.41 29.56
CA ALA A 120 49.40 -0.48 29.36
C ALA A 120 50.50 -0.86 28.32
N SER A 121 51.33 0.04 27.74
CA SER A 121 51.33 1.52 27.54
C SER A 121 52.40 1.89 26.46
N ALA A 122 52.41 3.14 25.96
CA ALA A 122 53.40 3.66 24.97
C ALA A 122 54.82 3.86 25.57
N PRO A 123 55.89 4.20 24.78
CA PRO A 123 56.08 5.58 24.27
C PRO A 123 56.87 5.73 22.92
N CYS A 124 57.15 6.99 22.55
CA CYS A 124 57.82 7.48 21.33
C CYS A 124 59.35 7.29 21.27
N ALA A 125 59.93 7.44 20.06
CA ALA A 125 61.33 7.83 19.85
C ALA A 125 61.49 8.80 18.65
N ARG A 126 62.54 9.64 18.66
CA ARG A 126 62.88 10.68 17.65
C ARG A 126 64.32 10.50 17.14
N SER A 127 64.67 11.24 16.08
CA SER A 127 66.03 11.51 15.54
C SER A 127 66.73 10.32 14.86
N GLY A 128 67.67 10.50 13.92
CA GLY A 128 68.23 11.71 13.29
C GLY A 128 69.59 11.39 12.62
N SER A 129 70.16 12.33 11.84
CA SER A 129 71.44 12.20 11.08
C SER A 129 71.40 11.26 9.85
N ALA A 130 72.24 11.37 8.80
CA ALA A 130 73.33 12.30 8.47
C ALA A 130 73.48 12.45 6.92
N SER A 131 74.20 13.49 6.46
CA SER A 131 74.81 13.54 5.10
C SER A 131 76.28 13.06 5.16
N PRO A 132 76.94 12.83 4.02
CA PRO A 132 77.97 13.81 3.64
C PRO A 132 78.09 14.14 2.13
N ALA A 133 78.98 15.09 1.86
CA ALA A 133 79.25 15.89 0.66
C ALA A 133 79.85 15.17 -0.58
N GLU A 134 79.82 15.87 -1.72
CA GLU A 134 80.88 16.13 -2.76
C GLU A 134 80.20 16.85 -3.96
N GLN A 135 80.81 17.67 -4.84
CA GLN A 135 82.04 18.50 -4.85
C GLN A 135 81.80 19.66 -5.88
N LEU A 136 82.59 20.74 -5.84
CA LEU A 136 82.51 21.92 -6.74
C LEU A 136 83.79 22.03 -7.60
N PRO A 137 83.71 22.46 -8.87
CA PRO A 137 84.28 23.78 -9.25
C PRO A 137 83.56 24.44 -10.47
N SER A 138 83.90 25.63 -10.99
CA SER A 138 84.30 26.93 -10.39
C SER A 138 84.33 28.00 -11.51
N ARG A 139 84.06 29.29 -11.20
CA ARG A 139 84.32 30.51 -12.04
C ARG A 139 83.58 30.56 -13.41
N ALA A 140 83.10 31.68 -13.95
CA ALA A 140 83.69 33.02 -13.98
C ALA A 140 82.64 34.14 -14.25
N SER A 141 83.11 35.38 -14.19
CA SER A 141 82.38 36.65 -14.34
C SER A 141 81.86 36.97 -15.75
N SER A 142 80.68 37.59 -15.82
CA SER A 142 80.47 38.81 -16.63
C SER A 142 79.19 39.57 -16.26
N ARG A 143 79.32 40.88 -16.03
CA ARG A 143 78.26 41.90 -16.21
C ARG A 143 78.64 42.69 -17.48
N PRO A 144 77.69 43.23 -18.24
CA PRO A 144 77.41 44.66 -18.04
C PRO A 144 75.97 45.11 -18.37
N ALA A 145 75.80 46.43 -18.19
CA ALA A 145 74.84 47.33 -18.85
C ALA A 145 73.41 47.42 -18.30
N ARG A 146 72.93 48.68 -18.32
CA ARG A 146 71.60 49.13 -17.90
C ARG A 146 70.70 49.25 -19.12
N SER A 147 69.41 49.00 -18.97
CA SER A 147 68.37 49.65 -19.78
C SER A 147 67.14 49.96 -18.93
N SER A 148 66.89 51.25 -18.72
CA SER A 148 65.68 51.76 -18.09
C SER A 148 64.56 51.93 -19.12
N SER A 149 63.41 51.29 -18.96
CA SER A 149 62.11 51.83 -19.43
C SER A 149 60.91 50.98 -18.98
N SER A 150 59.74 51.64 -18.98
CA SER A 150 58.38 51.08 -18.89
C SER A 150 57.89 50.57 -17.52
N ARG A 151 57.00 51.35 -16.90
CA ARG A 151 56.11 50.90 -15.82
C ARG A 151 54.97 50.08 -16.43
N HIS A 152 55.12 48.75 -16.53
CA HIS A 152 53.96 47.92 -16.81
C HIS A 152 53.10 47.77 -15.55
N ARG A 153 51.93 48.42 -15.56
CA ARG A 153 50.87 48.23 -14.56
C ARG A 153 50.44 46.77 -14.59
N THR A 154 50.84 45.98 -13.60
CA THR A 154 50.22 44.68 -13.36
C THR A 154 48.73 44.91 -13.07
N PRO A 155 47.78 44.31 -13.83
CA PRO A 155 46.39 44.37 -13.46
C PRO A 155 46.21 43.56 -12.17
N ARG A 156 46.06 44.26 -11.04
CA ARG A 156 45.50 43.64 -9.83
C ARG A 156 44.09 43.20 -10.18
N TRP A 157 43.95 41.93 -10.54
CA TRP A 157 42.66 41.25 -10.56
C TRP A 157 42.07 41.36 -9.16
N ARG A 158 41.20 42.35 -8.95
CA ARG A 158 40.35 42.38 -7.78
C ARG A 158 39.46 41.15 -7.91
N CYS A 159 39.70 40.14 -7.07
CA CYS A 159 38.69 39.14 -6.81
C CYS A 159 37.45 39.88 -6.29
N THR A 160 36.48 40.08 -7.17
CA THR A 160 35.14 40.50 -6.78
C THR A 160 34.65 39.46 -5.80
N ALA A 161 34.38 39.89 -4.56
CA ALA A 161 33.95 38.99 -3.52
C ALA A 161 32.73 38.19 -3.99
N CYS A 162 32.80 36.85 -3.94
CA CYS A 162 31.61 36.04 -4.09
C CYS A 162 30.61 36.48 -3.01
N PRO A 163 29.41 36.99 -3.36
CA PRO A 163 28.46 37.39 -2.36
C PRO A 163 27.99 36.15 -1.59
N PRO A 164 27.96 36.17 -0.25
CA PRO A 164 27.58 35.00 0.55
C PRO A 164 26.09 34.61 0.43
N HIS A 165 25.27 35.37 -0.33
CA HIS A 165 23.81 35.23 -0.43
C HIS A 165 23.30 34.11 -1.36
N GLY A 166 24.17 33.27 -1.91
CA GLY A 166 23.76 32.17 -2.79
C GLY A 166 22.89 31.08 -2.12
N ARG A 167 22.93 30.96 -0.79
CA ARG A 167 22.15 29.92 -0.05
C ARG A 167 20.73 30.37 0.29
N ASP A 168 20.52 31.64 0.66
CA ASP A 168 19.23 32.13 1.15
C ASP A 168 18.22 32.33 -0.01
N LEU A 169 18.69 32.74 -1.18
CA LEU A 169 17.90 32.80 -2.41
C LEU A 169 17.47 31.39 -2.90
N ALA A 170 18.35 30.40 -2.77
CA ALA A 170 18.02 29.02 -3.12
C ALA A 170 17.00 28.40 -2.15
N ALA A 171 17.14 28.62 -0.83
CA ALA A 171 16.20 28.14 0.17
C ALA A 171 14.79 28.76 -0.03
N SER A 172 14.72 30.08 -0.21
CA SER A 172 13.44 30.78 -0.44
C SER A 172 12.74 30.36 -1.75
N SER A 173 13.48 29.96 -2.79
CA SER A 173 12.88 29.42 -4.02
C SER A 173 12.18 28.06 -3.85
N LEU A 174 12.57 27.25 -2.87
CA LEU A 174 11.96 25.94 -2.58
C LEU A 174 10.84 26.02 -1.54
N LEU A 175 10.98 26.90 -0.55
CA LEU A 175 9.99 27.06 0.51
C LEU A 175 8.61 27.47 -0.02
N ARG A 176 8.56 28.38 -1.01
CA ARG A 176 7.29 28.81 -1.64
C ARG A 176 6.51 27.67 -2.31
N PRO A 177 7.06 26.92 -3.30
CA PRO A 177 6.33 25.82 -3.92
C PRO A 177 6.02 24.67 -2.97
N LEU A 178 6.86 24.41 -1.96
CA LEU A 178 6.57 23.42 -0.93
C LEU A 178 5.37 23.86 -0.06
N ALA A 179 5.39 25.08 0.48
CA ALA A 179 4.30 25.60 1.30
C ALA A 179 2.97 25.68 0.54
N LEU A 180 2.99 26.20 -0.70
CA LEU A 180 1.80 26.24 -1.57
C LEU A 180 1.31 24.83 -1.93
N GLY A 181 2.20 23.88 -2.21
CA GLY A 181 1.84 22.49 -2.49
C GLY A 181 1.20 21.79 -1.30
N LEU A 182 1.75 21.98 -0.10
CA LEU A 182 1.18 21.44 1.15
C LEU A 182 -0.17 22.09 1.45
N ALA A 183 -0.30 23.41 1.36
CA ALA A 183 -1.57 24.12 1.56
C ALA A 183 -2.64 23.68 0.55
N ALA A 184 -2.29 23.56 -0.74
CA ALA A 184 -3.18 23.03 -1.77
C ALA A 184 -3.56 21.56 -1.49
N THR A 185 -2.64 20.74 -0.99
CA THR A 185 -2.94 19.36 -0.57
C THR A 185 -3.93 19.35 0.60
N VAL A 186 -3.73 20.17 1.64
CA VAL A 186 -4.71 20.29 2.75
C VAL A 186 -6.09 20.67 2.19
N ALA A 187 -6.15 21.69 1.34
CA ALA A 187 -7.39 22.16 0.74
C ALA A 187 -8.10 21.08 -0.10
N THR A 188 -7.40 20.36 -0.98
CA THR A 188 -8.03 19.33 -1.82
C THR A 188 -8.45 18.09 -1.03
N ARG A 189 -7.66 17.63 -0.05
CA ARG A 189 -8.01 16.43 0.74
C ARG A 189 -9.14 16.72 1.73
N LEU A 190 -9.13 17.87 2.42
CA LEU A 190 -10.23 18.25 3.31
C LEU A 190 -11.50 18.61 2.52
N GLY A 191 -11.36 19.27 1.37
CA GLY A 191 -12.48 19.53 0.46
C GLY A 191 -13.12 18.24 -0.05
N ALA A 192 -12.31 17.27 -0.51
CA ALA A 192 -12.81 15.96 -0.91
C ALA A 192 -13.50 15.22 0.26
N ALA A 193 -12.92 15.23 1.46
CA ALA A 193 -13.51 14.57 2.63
C ALA A 193 -14.83 15.21 3.09
N ALA A 194 -14.98 16.53 2.93
CA ALA A 194 -16.22 17.25 3.26
C ALA A 194 -17.32 17.05 2.21
N LEU A 195 -16.96 16.99 0.93
CA LEU A 195 -17.90 16.75 -0.18
C LEU A 195 -18.32 15.28 -0.28
N PHE A 196 -17.40 14.37 0.05
CA PHE A 196 -17.54 12.93 -0.14
C PHE A 196 -17.18 12.16 1.15
N PRO A 197 -18.06 12.16 2.17
CA PRO A 197 -17.87 11.37 3.37
C PRO A 197 -18.09 9.87 3.06
N ILE A 198 -17.02 9.18 2.66
CA ILE A 198 -17.04 7.74 2.35
C ILE A 198 -17.17 6.93 3.65
N PRO A 199 -18.27 6.18 3.89
CA PRO A 199 -18.31 5.24 5.00
C PRO A 199 -17.39 4.04 4.69
N PRO A 200 -16.80 3.38 5.71
CA PRO A 200 -15.98 2.18 5.50
C PRO A 200 -16.77 1.06 4.81
N ARG A 201 -16.26 0.56 3.68
CA ARG A 201 -16.82 -0.55 2.88
C ARG A 201 -15.72 -1.54 2.52
N TRP A 202 -16.11 -2.74 2.08
CA TRP A 202 -15.20 -3.79 1.60
C TRP A 202 -14.06 -4.06 2.61
N ASP A 203 -12.80 -4.19 2.15
CA ASP A 203 -11.61 -4.34 3.00
C ASP A 203 -11.49 -3.23 4.06
N GLY A 204 -11.91 -2.00 3.75
CA GLY A 204 -11.81 -0.85 4.64
C GLY A 204 -12.67 -0.96 5.91
N TYR A 205 -13.77 -1.71 5.85
CA TYR A 205 -14.56 -2.06 7.04
C TYR A 205 -13.76 -2.95 8.00
N PHE A 206 -13.10 -3.99 7.47
CA PHE A 206 -12.24 -4.88 8.25
C PHE A 206 -11.02 -4.16 8.82
N TYR A 207 -10.38 -3.29 8.02
CA TYR A 207 -9.25 -2.49 8.49
C TYR A 207 -9.60 -1.61 9.69
N LEU A 208 -10.76 -0.94 9.66
CA LEU A 208 -11.22 -0.12 10.77
C LEU A 208 -11.55 -0.95 12.01
N LEU A 209 -12.23 -2.10 11.87
CA LEU A 209 -12.52 -2.97 13.00
C LEU A 209 -11.25 -3.52 13.67
N HIS A 210 -10.25 -3.93 12.89
CA HIS A 210 -8.96 -4.32 13.46
C HIS A 210 -8.20 -3.15 14.09
N ALA A 211 -8.32 -1.93 13.54
CA ALA A 211 -7.74 -0.72 14.14
C ALA A 211 -8.40 -0.38 15.48
N GLN A 212 -9.72 -0.54 15.60
CA GLN A 212 -10.47 -0.35 16.84
C GLN A 212 -10.06 -1.39 17.89
N ARG A 213 -10.00 -2.69 17.54
CA ARG A 213 -9.53 -3.73 18.47
C ARG A 213 -8.08 -3.53 18.94
N LEU A 214 -7.22 -2.98 18.07
CA LEU A 214 -5.89 -2.52 18.47
C LEU A 214 -5.92 -1.31 19.40
N ALA A 215 -6.85 -0.37 19.21
CA ALA A 215 -7.04 0.78 20.09
C ALA A 215 -7.52 0.34 21.49
N ASP A 216 -8.48 -0.57 21.55
CA ASP A 216 -9.10 -1.11 22.77
C ASP A 216 -8.20 -2.10 23.55
N GLY A 217 -6.99 -2.38 23.04
CA GLY A 217 -6.01 -3.25 23.71
C GLY A 217 -6.20 -4.76 23.48
N HIS A 218 -7.15 -5.19 22.66
CA HIS A 218 -7.37 -6.61 22.31
C HIS A 218 -6.28 -7.22 21.41
N GLY A 219 -5.33 -6.41 20.93
CA GLY A 219 -4.29 -6.82 20.00
C GLY A 219 -4.83 -7.07 18.58
N TYR A 220 -3.97 -7.55 17.68
CA TYR A 220 -4.36 -7.88 16.32
C TYR A 220 -5.01 -9.27 16.26
N SER A 221 -6.29 -9.33 16.58
CA SER A 221 -7.07 -10.58 16.61
C SER A 221 -8.12 -10.64 15.50
N ASP A 222 -8.51 -11.86 15.15
CA ASP A 222 -9.71 -12.14 14.37
C ASP A 222 -10.95 -11.52 15.03
N LEU A 223 -11.93 -11.15 14.20
CA LEU A 223 -13.12 -10.41 14.61
C LEU A 223 -14.20 -11.32 15.23
N VAL A 224 -14.19 -12.62 14.92
CA VAL A 224 -15.20 -13.59 15.39
C VAL A 224 -14.66 -14.42 16.56
N THR A 225 -13.51 -15.04 16.38
CA THR A 225 -12.91 -15.96 17.35
C THR A 225 -12.07 -15.26 18.43
N SER A 226 -11.76 -13.98 18.25
CA SER A 226 -10.81 -13.21 19.08
C SER A 226 -9.40 -13.84 19.23
N ARG A 227 -9.06 -14.83 18.40
CA ARG A 227 -7.71 -15.43 18.35
C ARG A 227 -6.75 -14.54 17.56
N PRO A 228 -5.43 -14.61 17.79
CA PRO A 228 -4.45 -13.94 16.93
C PRO A 228 -4.64 -14.29 15.46
N THR A 229 -4.66 -13.27 14.60
CA THR A 229 -4.73 -13.40 13.12
C THR A 229 -3.56 -12.69 12.46
N ALA A 230 -3.27 -13.00 11.20
CA ALA A 230 -2.53 -12.18 10.25
C ALA A 230 -3.22 -12.19 8.86
N PHE A 231 -4.55 -12.39 8.78
CA PHE A 231 -5.25 -12.47 7.49
C PHE A 231 -5.05 -11.22 6.64
N TYR A 232 -5.26 -10.03 7.23
CA TYR A 232 -4.90 -8.77 6.60
C TYR A 232 -3.50 -8.29 7.07
N PRO A 233 -2.77 -7.52 6.23
CA PRO A 233 -1.54 -6.85 6.65
C PRO A 233 -1.80 -5.86 7.81
N VAL A 234 -1.00 -5.96 8.87
CA VAL A 234 -1.23 -5.21 10.12
C VAL A 234 -0.95 -3.69 10.01
N GLY A 235 -0.14 -3.26 9.05
CA GLY A 235 0.43 -1.91 9.02
C GLY A 235 -0.60 -0.79 8.90
N TYR A 236 -1.63 -0.95 8.05
CA TYR A 236 -2.69 0.06 7.92
C TYR A 236 -3.61 0.09 9.15
N PRO A 237 -4.17 -1.04 9.65
CA PRO A 237 -4.91 -1.05 10.90
C PRO A 237 -4.11 -0.52 12.11
N PHE A 238 -2.81 -0.82 12.19
CA PHE A 238 -1.95 -0.33 13.27
C PHE A 238 -1.77 1.19 13.20
N ALA A 239 -1.43 1.73 12.03
CA ALA A 239 -1.33 3.17 11.83
C ALA A 239 -2.66 3.89 12.14
N LEU A 240 -3.79 3.28 11.77
CA LEU A 240 -5.13 3.81 12.04
C LEU A 240 -5.55 3.70 13.52
N SER A 241 -5.01 2.73 14.27
CA SER A 241 -5.28 2.61 15.70
C SER A 241 -4.71 3.76 16.54
N ILE A 242 -3.68 4.47 16.03
CA ILE A 242 -3.03 5.59 16.73
C ILE A 242 -4.02 6.77 16.93
N PRO A 243 -4.61 7.36 15.88
CA PRO A 243 -5.60 8.43 16.05
C PRO A 243 -6.86 7.97 16.80
N LEU A 244 -7.27 6.70 16.69
CA LEU A 244 -8.40 6.15 17.48
C LEU A 244 -8.09 6.17 18.99
N ARG A 245 -6.87 5.80 19.41
CA ARG A 245 -6.41 5.92 20.80
C ARG A 245 -6.33 7.36 21.31
N LEU A 246 -6.19 8.33 20.40
CA LEU A 246 -6.25 9.77 20.71
C LEU A 246 -7.70 10.31 20.77
N GLY A 247 -8.71 9.44 20.68
CA GLY A 247 -10.13 9.81 20.78
C GLY A 247 -10.75 10.38 19.51
N LEU A 248 -10.08 10.31 18.35
CA LEU A 248 -10.69 10.72 17.09
C LEU A 248 -11.78 9.72 16.70
N SER A 249 -12.88 10.23 16.12
CA SER A 249 -13.91 9.38 15.52
C SER A 249 -13.32 8.56 14.36
N PRO A 250 -13.89 7.39 14.02
CA PRO A 250 -13.41 6.56 12.92
C PRO A 250 -13.17 7.29 11.59
N PHE A 251 -14.07 8.20 11.21
CA PHE A 251 -13.92 9.00 10.00
C PHE A 251 -12.78 10.03 10.13
N ALA A 252 -12.71 10.75 11.25
CA ALA A 252 -11.64 11.71 11.51
C ALA A 252 -10.26 11.03 11.56
N ALA A 253 -10.17 9.82 12.11
CA ALA A 253 -8.96 9.01 12.16
C ALA A 253 -8.45 8.63 10.76
N VAL A 254 -9.35 8.20 9.86
CA VAL A 254 -9.02 7.90 8.45
C VAL A 254 -8.54 9.17 7.73
N VAL A 255 -9.31 10.26 7.82
CA VAL A 255 -8.98 11.54 7.16
C VAL A 255 -7.64 12.09 7.67
N ALA A 256 -7.37 12.06 8.98
CA ALA A 256 -6.11 12.52 9.55
C ALA A 256 -4.90 11.70 9.06
N LEU A 257 -5.00 10.37 9.07
CA LEU A 257 -3.94 9.48 8.60
C LEU A 257 -3.66 9.66 7.09
N ASN A 258 -4.72 9.70 6.27
CA ASN A 258 -4.59 9.86 4.83
C ASN A 258 -4.15 11.28 4.43
N LEU A 259 -4.53 12.31 5.18
CA LEU A 259 -4.00 13.67 5.02
C LEU A 259 -2.49 13.71 5.31
N LEU A 260 -2.04 13.13 6.43
CA LEU A 260 -0.61 13.06 6.76
C LEU A 260 0.18 12.32 5.66
N ALA A 261 -0.31 11.16 5.20
CA ALA A 261 0.27 10.42 4.08
C ALA A 261 0.30 11.24 2.76
N SER A 262 -0.74 12.03 2.51
CA SER A 262 -0.81 12.95 1.35
C SER A 262 0.22 14.09 1.45
N LEU A 263 0.42 14.66 2.64
CA LEU A 263 1.43 15.71 2.88
C LEU A 263 2.86 15.18 2.72
N VAL A 264 3.13 13.98 3.25
CA VAL A 264 4.41 13.27 3.05
C VAL A 264 4.65 13.01 1.56
N THR A 265 3.62 12.59 0.83
CA THR A 265 3.66 12.38 -0.63
C THR A 265 4.04 13.66 -1.37
N THR A 266 3.31 14.75 -1.14
CA THR A 266 3.58 16.06 -1.78
C THR A 266 4.99 16.56 -1.44
N ALA A 267 5.42 16.46 -0.18
CA ALA A 267 6.77 16.86 0.23
C ALA A 267 7.85 16.03 -0.48
N ALA A 268 7.73 14.70 -0.51
CA ALA A 268 8.70 13.82 -1.18
C ALA A 268 8.83 14.14 -2.68
N VAL A 269 7.70 14.32 -3.36
CA VAL A 269 7.62 14.67 -4.79
C VAL A 269 8.26 16.03 -5.08
N VAL A 270 7.96 17.06 -4.28
CA VAL A 270 8.56 18.40 -4.41
C VAL A 270 10.07 18.39 -4.14
N LEU A 271 10.53 17.67 -3.13
CA LEU A 271 11.96 17.56 -2.76
C LEU A 271 12.80 16.75 -3.77
N VAL A 272 12.18 15.92 -4.60
CA VAL A 272 12.85 15.28 -5.76
C VAL A 272 12.85 16.22 -6.96
N ALA A 273 11.74 16.88 -7.25
CA ALA A 273 11.64 17.85 -8.34
C ALA A 273 12.56 19.08 -8.16
N ALA A 274 12.90 19.44 -6.92
CA ALA A 274 13.89 20.48 -6.58
C ALA A 274 15.34 20.19 -7.02
N ARG A 275 15.59 19.00 -7.58
CA ARG A 275 16.88 18.58 -8.13
C ARG A 275 16.93 18.69 -9.67
N ASP A 276 15.81 19.03 -10.31
CA ASP A 276 15.76 19.32 -11.74
C ASP A 276 16.46 20.66 -12.04
N ARG A 277 16.87 20.86 -13.30
CA ARG A 277 17.47 22.11 -13.76
C ARG A 277 16.43 23.21 -13.99
N ASP A 278 15.15 22.86 -14.14
CA ASP A 278 14.05 23.81 -14.29
C ASP A 278 13.54 24.28 -12.91
N PRO A 279 13.69 25.56 -12.55
CA PRO A 279 13.24 26.10 -11.25
C PRO A 279 11.72 26.04 -11.06
N ARG A 280 10.93 25.77 -12.12
CA ARG A 280 9.48 25.56 -12.03
C ARG A 280 9.09 24.10 -11.73
N ALA A 281 10.03 23.15 -11.80
CA ALA A 281 9.74 21.73 -11.54
C ALA A 281 9.12 21.49 -10.15
N PRO A 282 9.60 22.09 -9.03
CA PRO A 282 8.97 21.96 -7.71
C PRO A 282 7.51 22.43 -7.69
N ALA A 283 7.21 23.55 -8.36
CA ALA A 283 5.85 24.10 -8.41
C ALA A 283 4.91 23.21 -9.24
N ARG A 284 5.37 22.67 -10.38
CA ARG A 284 4.62 21.68 -11.15
C ARG A 284 4.38 20.39 -10.36
N ALA A 285 5.39 19.94 -9.62
CA ALA A 285 5.34 18.73 -8.79
C ALA A 285 4.33 18.87 -7.64
N ALA A 286 4.37 20.01 -6.94
CA ALA A 286 3.41 20.41 -5.92
C ALA A 286 1.97 20.42 -6.47
N LEU A 287 1.76 21.11 -7.60
CA LEU A 287 0.44 21.24 -8.22
C LEU A 287 -0.12 19.88 -8.66
N ALA A 288 0.70 19.05 -9.31
CA ALA A 288 0.30 17.72 -9.76
C ALA A 288 -0.04 16.79 -8.58
N ALA A 289 0.77 16.77 -7.51
CA ALA A 289 0.48 15.96 -6.32
C ALA A 289 -0.78 16.42 -5.56
N ALA A 290 -1.00 17.74 -5.46
CA ALA A 290 -2.16 18.31 -4.78
C ALA A 290 -3.47 18.12 -5.55
N LEU A 291 -3.46 18.32 -6.88
CA LEU A 291 -4.66 18.34 -7.74
C LEU A 291 -4.98 17.00 -8.43
N TYR A 292 -4.13 15.97 -8.36
CA TYR A 292 -4.43 14.68 -9.00
C TYR A 292 -5.74 14.08 -8.41
N PRO A 293 -6.79 13.87 -9.22
CA PRO A 293 -8.15 13.64 -8.73
C PRO A 293 -8.29 12.31 -7.95
N GLY A 294 -7.73 11.20 -8.46
CA GLY A 294 -7.78 9.91 -7.76
C GLY A 294 -7.12 9.93 -6.39
N LEU A 295 -6.02 10.68 -6.22
CA LEU A 295 -5.36 10.83 -4.91
C LEU A 295 -6.18 11.70 -3.95
N ALA A 296 -6.94 12.68 -4.46
CA ALA A 296 -7.85 13.47 -3.65
C ALA A 296 -9.04 12.62 -3.18
N LEU A 297 -9.74 11.94 -4.10
CA LEU A 297 -10.90 11.10 -3.78
C LEU A 297 -10.52 9.88 -2.92
N TRP A 298 -9.43 9.16 -3.24
CA TRP A 298 -9.01 7.98 -2.48
C TRP A 298 -8.53 8.32 -1.07
N SER A 299 -8.12 9.56 -0.80
CA SER A 299 -7.75 10.00 0.56
C SER A 299 -8.94 9.99 1.54
N CYS A 300 -10.17 9.97 1.04
CA CYS A 300 -11.38 9.87 1.86
C CYS A 300 -11.70 8.42 2.25
N ALA A 301 -11.14 7.42 1.55
CA ALA A 301 -11.43 6.02 1.77
C ALA A 301 -10.58 5.41 2.90
N ALA A 302 -11.18 4.51 3.69
CA ALA A 302 -10.52 3.75 4.76
C ALA A 302 -9.59 2.64 4.20
N MET A 303 -8.67 3.00 3.31
CA MET A 303 -7.96 2.09 2.41
C MET A 303 -6.44 2.23 2.49
N SER A 304 -5.74 1.10 2.35
CA SER A 304 -4.29 0.95 2.55
C SER A 304 -3.38 1.73 1.60
N GLU A 305 -3.89 2.06 0.41
CA GLU A 305 -3.11 2.48 -0.75
C GLU A 305 -2.50 3.86 -0.51
N THR A 306 -3.23 4.82 0.08
CA THR A 306 -2.73 6.18 0.37
C THR A 306 -1.49 6.13 1.26
N LEU A 307 -1.54 5.32 2.34
CA LEU A 307 -0.41 5.15 3.25
C LEU A 307 0.75 4.41 2.55
N ALA A 308 0.47 3.31 1.85
CA ALA A 308 1.50 2.55 1.14
C ALA A 308 2.23 3.39 0.07
N ALA A 309 1.48 4.19 -0.71
CA ALA A 309 2.01 5.07 -1.73
C ALA A 309 2.94 6.14 -1.13
N SER A 310 2.56 6.71 0.02
CA SER A 310 3.37 7.71 0.73
C SER A 310 4.70 7.15 1.24
N LEU A 311 4.70 5.94 1.79
CA LEU A 311 5.91 5.25 2.25
C LEU A 311 6.81 4.84 1.08
N LEU A 312 6.21 4.34 0.00
CA LEU A 312 6.91 3.97 -1.24
C LEU A 312 7.58 5.18 -1.89
N VAL A 313 6.85 6.27 -2.14
CA VAL A 313 7.42 7.45 -2.80
C VAL A 313 8.49 8.11 -1.93
N LEU A 314 8.34 8.13 -0.61
CA LEU A 314 9.38 8.61 0.30
C LEU A 314 10.63 7.71 0.26
N ALA A 315 10.46 6.38 0.21
CA ALA A 315 11.58 5.45 0.07
C ALA A 315 12.33 5.65 -1.25
N LEU A 316 11.63 5.86 -2.38
CA LEU A 316 12.25 6.16 -3.67
C LEU A 316 12.89 7.56 -3.69
N ALA A 317 12.24 8.56 -3.08
CA ALA A 317 12.75 9.92 -2.96
C ALA A 317 14.04 10.01 -2.13
N LEU A 318 14.23 9.08 -1.17
CA LEU A 318 15.47 8.86 -0.41
C LEU A 318 16.52 8.04 -1.19
N ALA A 319 16.12 6.94 -1.83
CA ALA A 319 17.03 6.08 -2.60
C ALA A 319 17.70 6.82 -3.78
N THR A 320 17.01 7.82 -4.32
CA THR A 320 17.48 8.72 -5.37
C THR A 320 18.23 9.96 -4.85
N GLN A 321 18.39 10.13 -3.52
CA GLN A 321 19.29 11.16 -2.98
C GLN A 321 20.73 10.67 -3.02
N SER A 322 21.64 11.56 -3.46
CA SER A 322 23.10 11.48 -3.33
C SER A 322 23.60 10.10 -2.86
N PRO A 323 23.72 9.12 -3.79
CA PRO A 323 23.76 7.70 -3.44
C PRO A 323 25.12 7.23 -2.87
N SER A 324 25.91 8.18 -2.36
CA SER A 324 27.17 7.96 -1.65
C SER A 324 26.99 7.77 -0.13
N ARG A 325 25.79 7.99 0.42
CA ARG A 325 25.51 7.89 1.87
C ARG A 325 24.73 6.62 2.21
N ASP A 326 25.33 5.72 2.99
CA ASP A 326 24.73 4.44 3.41
C ASP A 326 23.42 4.60 4.22
N ARG A 327 23.21 5.76 4.84
CA ARG A 327 21.94 6.09 5.51
C ARG A 327 20.73 6.09 4.55
N HIS A 328 20.90 6.38 3.26
CA HIS A 328 19.79 6.44 2.30
C HIS A 328 19.21 5.05 2.02
N PRO A 329 19.97 4.02 1.58
CA PRO A 329 19.42 2.67 1.43
C PRO A 329 18.90 2.07 2.73
N LEU A 330 19.50 2.37 3.89
CA LEU A 330 18.96 1.97 5.20
C LEU A 330 17.56 2.56 5.44
N LEU A 331 17.37 3.88 5.31
CA LEU A 331 16.07 4.52 5.52
C LEU A 331 15.04 4.10 4.47
N SER A 332 15.43 3.98 3.20
CA SER A 332 14.57 3.45 2.14
C SER A 332 14.15 2.01 2.40
N GLY A 333 15.06 1.15 2.86
CA GLY A 333 14.77 -0.23 3.25
C GLY A 333 13.78 -0.31 4.42
N ALA A 334 14.00 0.49 5.48
CA ALA A 334 13.09 0.57 6.61
C ALA A 334 11.68 1.03 6.19
N LEU A 335 11.58 2.07 5.34
CA LEU A 335 10.31 2.55 4.79
C LEU A 335 9.61 1.51 3.91
N LEU A 336 10.36 0.73 3.12
CA LEU A 336 9.78 -0.38 2.35
C LEU A 336 9.38 -1.57 3.22
N GLY A 337 10.04 -1.80 4.34
CA GLY A 337 9.58 -2.73 5.38
C GLY A 337 8.26 -2.29 6.00
N LEU A 338 8.12 -1.00 6.32
CA LEU A 338 6.85 -0.42 6.79
C LEU A 338 5.77 -0.51 5.68
N ALA A 339 6.11 -0.16 4.45
CA ALA A 339 5.19 -0.26 3.32
C ALA A 339 4.76 -1.71 3.06
N ALA A 340 5.64 -2.70 3.28
CA ALA A 340 5.32 -4.12 3.19
C ALA A 340 4.32 -4.56 4.27
N LEU A 341 4.43 -4.05 5.51
CA LEU A 341 3.43 -4.28 6.56
C LEU A 341 2.07 -3.67 6.22
N VAL A 342 2.02 -2.59 5.44
CA VAL A 342 0.78 -1.96 4.95
C VAL A 342 0.23 -2.71 3.73
N ARG A 343 1.09 -3.07 2.77
CA ARG A 343 0.79 -3.83 1.54
C ARG A 343 2.02 -4.67 1.14
N PRO A 344 2.00 -6.01 1.26
CA PRO A 344 3.14 -6.89 0.99
C PRO A 344 3.86 -6.67 -0.35
N PRO A 345 3.17 -6.40 -1.48
CA PRO A 345 3.84 -6.14 -2.77
C PRO A 345 4.85 -4.99 -2.77
N SER A 346 4.72 -4.03 -1.84
CA SER A 346 5.68 -2.92 -1.70
C SER A 346 7.11 -3.40 -1.40
N LEU A 347 7.26 -4.62 -0.86
CA LEU A 347 8.57 -5.22 -0.60
C LEU A 347 9.37 -5.46 -1.90
N PHE A 348 8.71 -5.73 -3.03
CA PHE A 348 9.38 -5.92 -4.32
C PHE A 348 10.06 -4.64 -4.84
N ALA A 349 9.63 -3.46 -4.36
CA ALA A 349 10.30 -2.19 -4.64
C ALA A 349 11.70 -2.09 -4.00
N LEU A 350 12.13 -3.04 -3.16
CA LEU A 350 13.53 -3.12 -2.69
C LEU A 350 14.52 -3.18 -3.87
N ALA A 351 14.13 -3.79 -4.99
CA ALA A 351 14.94 -3.83 -6.21
C ALA A 351 15.17 -2.44 -6.85
N ALA A 352 14.34 -1.44 -6.56
CA ALA A 352 14.51 -0.08 -7.05
C ALA A 352 15.69 0.65 -6.40
N ILE A 353 16.10 0.25 -5.18
CA ILE A 353 17.21 0.86 -4.44
C ILE A 353 18.57 0.60 -5.12
N PRO A 354 18.99 -0.64 -5.45
CA PRO A 354 20.20 -0.86 -6.24
C PRO A 354 20.08 -0.32 -7.68
N ALA A 355 18.86 -0.18 -8.24
CA ALA A 355 18.67 0.45 -9.55
C ALA A 355 18.97 1.97 -9.52
N ALA A 356 18.65 2.64 -8.41
CA ALA A 356 19.04 4.03 -8.15
C ALA A 356 20.55 4.19 -7.87
N ALA A 357 21.20 3.16 -7.32
CA ALA A 357 22.61 3.22 -6.89
C ALA A 357 23.63 3.18 -8.06
N PRO A 358 24.80 3.83 -7.92
CA PRO A 358 25.97 3.67 -8.78
C PRO A 358 26.42 2.20 -8.84
N ALA A 359 26.97 1.77 -9.97
CA ALA A 359 27.33 0.38 -10.25
C ALA A 359 28.13 -0.29 -9.11
N GLY A 360 29.23 0.33 -8.69
CA GLY A 360 30.10 -0.18 -7.61
C GLY A 360 29.49 -0.17 -6.20
N ARG A 361 28.25 0.31 -6.01
CA ARG A 361 27.55 0.32 -4.71
C ARG A 361 26.24 -0.47 -4.69
N ARG A 362 25.82 -1.05 -5.82
CA ARG A 362 24.52 -1.75 -5.93
C ARG A 362 24.34 -2.85 -4.89
N ALA A 363 25.33 -3.73 -4.75
CA ALA A 363 25.29 -4.83 -3.77
C ALA A 363 25.19 -4.30 -2.32
N ARG A 364 25.99 -3.29 -1.95
CA ARG A 364 25.95 -2.65 -0.62
C ARG A 364 24.60 -1.98 -0.36
N ALA A 365 24.06 -1.26 -1.34
CA ALA A 365 22.75 -0.60 -1.24
C ALA A 365 21.60 -1.62 -1.08
N ALA A 366 21.64 -2.72 -1.83
CA ALA A 366 20.67 -3.82 -1.70
C ALA A 366 20.77 -4.50 -0.32
N ALA A 367 21.98 -4.83 0.14
CA ALA A 367 22.20 -5.48 1.43
C ALA A 367 21.74 -4.60 2.61
N LEU A 368 22.10 -3.31 2.61
CA LEU A 368 21.65 -2.36 3.63
C LEU A 368 20.13 -2.19 3.64
N ALA A 369 19.50 -2.09 2.47
CA ALA A 369 18.06 -1.97 2.37
C ALA A 369 17.32 -3.23 2.82
N ALA A 370 17.80 -4.41 2.42
CA ALA A 370 17.25 -5.69 2.83
C ALA A 370 17.40 -5.92 4.34
N LEU A 371 18.55 -5.55 4.93
CA LEU A 371 18.78 -5.60 6.38
C LEU A 371 17.80 -4.70 7.14
N ALA A 372 17.62 -3.45 6.69
CA ALA A 372 16.70 -2.52 7.33
C ALA A 372 15.22 -2.93 7.18
N ALA A 373 14.82 -3.43 6.00
CA ALA A 373 13.48 -3.99 5.79
C ALA A 373 13.24 -5.22 6.68
N GLY A 374 14.22 -6.13 6.75
CA GLY A 374 14.18 -7.31 7.62
C GLY A 374 14.06 -6.95 9.09
N ALA A 375 14.80 -5.94 9.57
CA ALA A 375 14.72 -5.45 10.94
C ALA A 375 13.33 -4.86 11.29
N VAL A 376 12.70 -4.15 10.35
CA VAL A 376 11.32 -3.63 10.52
C VAL A 376 10.27 -4.75 10.52
N LEU A 377 10.45 -5.78 9.69
CA LEU A 377 9.54 -6.92 9.61
C LEU A 377 9.69 -7.90 10.79
N ALA A 378 10.91 -8.05 11.33
CA ALA A 378 11.25 -9.08 12.31
C ALA A 378 10.30 -9.16 13.54
N PRO A 379 9.87 -8.06 14.18
CA PRO A 379 8.94 -8.13 15.31
C PRO A 379 7.60 -8.78 14.93
N TRP A 380 7.09 -8.48 13.74
CA TRP A 380 5.85 -9.07 13.23
C TRP A 380 6.02 -10.55 12.86
N ILE A 381 7.14 -10.89 12.22
CA ILE A 381 7.51 -12.29 11.90
C ILE A 381 7.58 -13.13 13.18
N VAL A 382 8.28 -12.64 14.20
CA VAL A 382 8.43 -13.33 15.50
C VAL A 382 7.09 -13.48 16.21
N ARG A 383 6.24 -12.45 16.19
CA ARG A 383 4.86 -12.56 16.71
C ARG A 383 4.08 -13.63 15.96
N ASN A 384 4.11 -13.64 14.62
CA ASN A 384 3.36 -14.60 13.82
C ASN A 384 3.83 -16.03 14.07
N ALA A 385 5.14 -16.27 14.13
CA ALA A 385 5.72 -17.58 14.43
C ALA A 385 5.37 -18.11 15.84
N ARG A 386 5.01 -17.23 16.79
CA ARG A 386 4.56 -17.60 18.14
C ARG A 386 3.04 -17.73 18.29
N SER A 387 2.27 -17.05 17.45
CA SER A 387 0.81 -16.90 17.62
C SER A 387 -0.05 -17.61 16.57
N LEU A 388 0.54 -18.06 15.45
CA LEU A 388 -0.15 -18.73 14.36
C LEU A 388 0.34 -20.18 14.21
N ASP A 389 -0.36 -20.98 13.41
CA ASP A 389 -0.05 -22.39 13.16
C ASP A 389 1.23 -22.63 12.34
N ALA A 390 1.84 -21.58 11.77
CA ALA A 390 3.20 -21.62 11.23
C ALA A 390 3.78 -20.19 11.05
N PRO A 391 5.11 -20.03 10.80
CA PRO A 391 5.70 -18.73 10.50
C PRO A 391 5.13 -18.07 9.23
N VAL A 392 4.84 -16.76 9.34
CA VAL A 392 4.27 -15.91 8.28
C VAL A 392 4.99 -14.57 8.25
N VAL A 393 5.40 -14.12 7.06
CA VAL A 393 6.19 -12.88 6.91
C VAL A 393 5.35 -11.62 7.15
N VAL A 394 4.19 -11.51 6.48
CA VAL A 394 3.28 -10.35 6.65
C VAL A 394 1.83 -10.79 6.83
N SER A 395 1.25 -11.53 5.88
CA SER A 395 -0.17 -11.90 5.93
C SER A 395 -0.47 -13.29 5.37
N THR A 396 -1.65 -13.81 5.71
CA THR A 396 -2.17 -15.14 5.32
C THR A 396 -3.35 -15.03 4.36
N ASN A 397 -3.28 -14.10 3.42
CA ASN A 397 -4.25 -13.92 2.33
C ASN A 397 -3.61 -14.03 0.94
N ALA A 398 -2.35 -14.46 0.86
CA ALA A 398 -1.64 -14.56 -0.40
C ALA A 398 -2.17 -15.73 -1.25
N GLY A 399 -2.43 -16.88 -0.63
CA GLY A 399 -3.09 -18.03 -1.27
C GLY A 399 -4.52 -17.71 -1.70
N SER A 400 -5.31 -17.04 -0.86
CA SER A 400 -6.66 -16.60 -1.27
C SER A 400 -6.62 -15.62 -2.45
N ASN A 401 -5.72 -14.64 -2.43
CA ASN A 401 -5.59 -13.66 -3.52
C ASN A 401 -5.05 -14.29 -4.82
N LEU A 402 -4.20 -15.32 -4.73
CA LEU A 402 -3.75 -16.07 -5.88
C LEU A 402 -4.91 -16.88 -6.49
N LEU A 403 -5.67 -17.59 -5.65
CA LEU A 403 -6.83 -18.38 -6.09
C LEU A 403 -7.87 -17.53 -6.82
N ILE A 404 -8.21 -16.36 -6.30
CA ILE A 404 -9.13 -15.41 -6.95
C ILE A 404 -8.65 -15.07 -8.38
N GLY A 405 -7.34 -14.86 -8.54
CA GLY A 405 -6.69 -14.64 -9.83
C GLY A 405 -6.58 -15.87 -10.76
N THR A 406 -7.27 -16.98 -10.47
CA THR A 406 -7.30 -18.21 -11.29
C THR A 406 -8.71 -18.75 -11.58
N LEU A 407 -9.76 -18.24 -10.91
CA LEU A 407 -11.13 -18.75 -11.02
C LEU A 407 -11.66 -18.72 -12.45
N ASP A 408 -12.56 -19.65 -12.78
CA ASP A 408 -12.99 -19.89 -14.17
C ASP A 408 -13.77 -18.72 -14.78
N ASP A 409 -14.63 -18.08 -13.98
CA ASP A 409 -15.38 -16.88 -14.33
C ASP A 409 -14.58 -15.56 -14.18
N ALA A 410 -13.33 -15.61 -13.69
CA ALA A 410 -12.54 -14.40 -13.48
C ALA A 410 -12.19 -13.74 -14.81
N ARG A 411 -12.52 -12.45 -14.93
CA ARG A 411 -12.04 -11.53 -15.99
C ARG A 411 -10.90 -10.63 -15.48
N GLY A 412 -10.13 -11.14 -14.51
CA GLY A 412 -9.00 -10.50 -13.85
C GLY A 412 -9.32 -9.71 -12.57
N GLY A 413 -10.58 -9.29 -12.39
CA GLY A 413 -11.04 -8.55 -11.20
C GLY A 413 -11.25 -9.43 -9.97
N TYR A 414 -11.68 -8.82 -8.86
CA TYR A 414 -12.07 -9.56 -7.65
C TYR A 414 -13.35 -10.37 -7.90
N LEU A 415 -13.29 -11.67 -7.64
CA LEU A 415 -14.45 -12.54 -7.45
C LEU A 415 -14.34 -13.20 -6.09
N ARG A 416 -15.47 -13.33 -5.38
CA ARG A 416 -15.51 -14.05 -4.10
C ARG A 416 -15.32 -15.56 -4.38
N PRO A 417 -14.23 -16.20 -3.93
CA PRO A 417 -13.99 -17.60 -4.23
C PRO A 417 -14.96 -18.47 -3.41
N ALA A 418 -15.60 -19.44 -4.07
CA ALA A 418 -16.22 -20.55 -3.37
C ALA A 418 -15.09 -21.37 -2.72
N GLN A 419 -14.93 -21.29 -1.39
CA GLN A 419 -13.83 -21.99 -0.72
C GLN A 419 -13.94 -23.51 -0.95
N PRO A 420 -12.90 -24.16 -1.52
CA PRO A 420 -12.89 -25.60 -1.73
C PRO A 420 -13.20 -26.34 -0.42
N PRO A 421 -14.06 -27.40 -0.43
CA PRO A 421 -14.42 -28.12 0.79
C PRO A 421 -13.21 -28.58 1.61
N ARG A 422 -12.18 -29.11 0.92
CA ARG A 422 -10.90 -29.53 1.52
C ARG A 422 -10.23 -28.41 2.32
N CYS A 423 -10.17 -27.18 1.78
CA CYS A 423 -9.55 -26.06 2.46
C CYS A 423 -10.43 -25.47 3.58
N ARG A 424 -11.77 -25.56 3.44
CA ARG A 424 -12.71 -25.06 4.46
C ARG A 424 -12.65 -25.85 5.77
N LEU A 425 -12.39 -27.16 5.69
CA LEU A 425 -12.31 -28.06 6.84
C LEU A 425 -10.97 -27.98 7.60
N LEU A 426 -9.97 -27.26 7.08
CA LEU A 426 -8.68 -27.11 7.75
C LEU A 426 -8.78 -26.17 8.95
N HIS A 427 -8.19 -26.62 10.05
CA HIS A 427 -7.90 -25.83 11.23
C HIS A 427 -6.55 -25.12 11.06
N GLY A 428 -6.41 -23.94 11.66
CA GLY A 428 -5.27 -23.05 11.41
C GLY A 428 -5.54 -22.05 10.29
N GLU A 429 -4.95 -20.87 10.39
CA GLU A 429 -5.08 -19.80 9.42
C GLU A 429 -4.07 -19.98 8.28
N VAL A 430 -2.84 -20.37 8.62
CA VAL A 430 -1.75 -20.55 7.65
C VAL A 430 -1.95 -21.83 6.84
N ALA A 431 -2.42 -22.91 7.47
CA ALA A 431 -2.82 -24.14 6.78
C ALA A 431 -3.89 -23.91 5.71
N ARG A 432 -4.90 -23.06 6.01
CA ARG A 432 -5.93 -22.68 5.04
C ARG A 432 -5.37 -21.87 3.88
N ASP A 433 -4.58 -20.83 4.12
CA ASP A 433 -3.98 -20.02 3.04
C ASP A 433 -3.06 -20.87 2.15
N ARG A 434 -2.29 -21.80 2.74
CA ARG A 434 -1.47 -22.76 1.98
C ARG A 434 -2.31 -23.69 1.10
N CYS A 435 -3.47 -24.14 1.56
CA CYS A 435 -4.40 -24.97 0.76
C CYS A 435 -5.03 -24.17 -0.39
N LEU A 436 -5.44 -22.92 -0.15
CA LEU A 436 -5.93 -22.04 -1.21
C LEU A 436 -4.83 -21.73 -2.24
N ARG A 437 -3.58 -21.60 -1.79
CA ARG A 437 -2.41 -21.45 -2.66
C ARG A 437 -2.15 -22.71 -3.50
N SER A 438 -2.26 -23.92 -2.95
CA SER A 438 -2.05 -25.14 -3.75
C SER A 438 -3.14 -25.30 -4.81
N GLU A 439 -4.42 -25.11 -4.45
CA GLU A 439 -5.54 -25.10 -5.42
C GLU A 439 -5.28 -24.10 -6.57
N ALA A 440 -4.77 -22.91 -6.26
CA ALA A 440 -4.43 -21.91 -7.28
C ALA A 440 -3.27 -22.36 -8.18
N LEU A 441 -2.24 -23.00 -7.61
CA LEU A 441 -1.10 -23.53 -8.38
C LEU A 441 -1.51 -24.72 -9.25
N ASP A 442 -2.36 -25.61 -8.75
CA ASP A 442 -2.91 -26.75 -9.50
C ASP A 442 -3.73 -26.24 -10.70
N ARG A 443 -4.53 -25.20 -10.51
CA ARG A 443 -5.25 -24.49 -11.60
C ARG A 443 -4.30 -23.88 -12.63
N ILE A 444 -3.24 -23.18 -12.19
CA ILE A 444 -2.22 -22.61 -13.09
C ILE A 444 -1.49 -23.70 -13.88
N ALA A 445 -1.19 -24.85 -13.25
CA ALA A 445 -0.56 -25.99 -13.90
C ALA A 445 -1.49 -26.66 -14.93
N SER A 446 -2.80 -26.70 -14.65
CA SER A 446 -3.79 -27.30 -15.55
C SER A 446 -4.03 -26.51 -16.85
N ASP A 447 -4.00 -25.17 -16.80
CA ASP A 447 -4.07 -24.32 -17.99
C ASP A 447 -3.22 -23.03 -17.84
N PRO A 448 -1.90 -23.12 -18.08
CA PRO A 448 -1.01 -21.97 -17.99
C PRO A 448 -1.28 -20.93 -19.08
N ARG A 449 -1.89 -21.32 -20.21
CA ARG A 449 -2.23 -20.40 -21.31
C ARG A 449 -3.40 -19.49 -20.93
N ARG A 450 -4.45 -20.05 -20.31
CA ARG A 450 -5.56 -19.29 -19.73
C ARG A 450 -5.08 -18.38 -18.61
N TRP A 451 -4.22 -18.86 -17.70
CA TRP A 451 -3.66 -18.00 -16.65
C TRP A 451 -2.83 -16.85 -17.22
N ALA A 452 -2.00 -17.07 -18.26
CA ALA A 452 -1.24 -16.01 -18.90
C ALA A 452 -2.13 -14.96 -19.58
N ARG A 453 -3.20 -15.38 -20.29
CA ARG A 453 -4.20 -14.46 -20.87
C ARG A 453 -4.90 -13.65 -19.78
N LEU A 454 -5.34 -14.33 -18.72
CA LEU A 454 -5.96 -13.69 -17.55
C LEU A 454 -4.99 -12.72 -16.86
N GLY A 455 -3.68 -13.01 -16.88
CA GLY A 455 -2.59 -12.09 -16.51
C GLY A 455 -2.64 -10.75 -17.25
N VAL A 456 -2.87 -10.77 -18.55
CA VAL A 456 -3.04 -9.56 -19.38
C VAL A 456 -4.35 -8.85 -19.06
N GLU A 457 -5.44 -9.58 -18.86
CA GLU A 457 -6.73 -9.00 -18.44
C GLU A 457 -6.64 -8.28 -17.08
N LYS A 458 -5.94 -8.88 -16.09
CA LYS A 458 -5.65 -8.26 -14.79
C LYS A 458 -4.82 -6.97 -14.94
N LEU A 459 -3.83 -6.96 -15.83
CA LEU A 459 -3.04 -5.75 -16.13
C LEU A 459 -3.89 -4.67 -16.78
N ALA A 460 -4.76 -5.03 -17.73
CA ALA A 460 -5.69 -4.10 -18.36
C ALA A 460 -6.67 -3.49 -17.35
N LEU A 461 -7.21 -4.29 -16.42
CA LEU A 461 -8.02 -3.79 -15.30
C LEU A 461 -7.21 -2.94 -14.31
N THR A 462 -5.93 -3.24 -14.11
CA THR A 462 -5.09 -2.50 -13.14
C THR A 462 -4.62 -1.16 -13.68
N PHE A 463 -4.40 -1.02 -15.00
CA PHE A 463 -3.76 0.17 -15.59
C PHE A 463 -4.55 0.84 -16.74
N GLY A 464 -5.71 0.31 -17.14
CA GLY A 464 -6.48 0.81 -18.29
C GLY A 464 -7.35 2.04 -18.01
N TRP A 465 -7.87 2.17 -16.79
CA TRP A 465 -8.72 3.29 -16.34
C TRP A 465 -8.55 3.51 -14.83
N GLU A 466 -9.08 4.61 -14.31
CA GLU A 466 -9.14 4.95 -12.87
C GLU A 466 -10.60 5.23 -12.50
N HIS A 467 -11.25 4.25 -11.85
CA HIS A 467 -12.69 4.19 -11.56
C HIS A 467 -12.97 3.97 -10.06
N ASP A 468 -12.17 3.14 -9.38
CA ASP A 468 -12.31 2.84 -7.95
C ASP A 468 -12.41 4.11 -7.06
N PRO A 469 -11.64 5.20 -7.29
CA PRO A 469 -11.81 6.44 -6.52
C PRO A 469 -13.19 7.08 -6.63
N VAL A 470 -13.93 6.81 -7.70
CA VAL A 470 -15.28 7.31 -7.89
C VAL A 470 -16.32 6.28 -7.38
N SER A 471 -16.09 4.98 -7.60
CA SER A 471 -17.02 3.93 -7.17
C SER A 471 -17.17 3.82 -5.64
N TYR A 472 -16.11 4.14 -4.89
CA TYR A 472 -16.16 4.19 -3.42
C TYR A 472 -16.93 5.42 -2.89
N VAL A 473 -17.03 6.49 -3.69
CA VAL A 473 -17.80 7.71 -3.39
C VAL A 473 -19.26 7.55 -3.80
N HIS A 474 -19.48 7.02 -5.01
CA HIS A 474 -20.77 6.78 -5.62
C HIS A 474 -20.85 5.30 -6.03
N GLU A 475 -21.31 4.47 -5.10
CA GLU A 475 -21.84 3.16 -5.44
C GLU A 475 -23.29 3.40 -5.90
N PRO A 476 -23.58 3.35 -7.22
CA PRO A 476 -24.92 3.67 -7.71
C PRO A 476 -25.92 2.62 -7.21
N SER A 477 -27.10 3.06 -6.83
CA SER A 477 -28.20 2.18 -6.42
C SER A 477 -28.72 1.28 -7.56
N ASP A 478 -28.32 1.56 -8.80
CA ASP A 478 -28.51 0.74 -9.99
C ASP A 478 -27.16 0.62 -10.74
N PRO A 479 -26.48 -0.55 -10.74
CA PRO A 479 -25.22 -0.75 -11.44
C PRO A 479 -25.27 -0.48 -12.96
N LEU A 480 -26.47 -0.45 -13.55
CA LEU A 480 -26.66 -0.19 -14.99
C LEU A 480 -26.85 1.30 -15.30
N ARG A 481 -26.87 2.17 -14.29
CA ARG A 481 -27.06 3.62 -14.44
C ARG A 481 -26.12 4.42 -13.53
N ALA A 482 -24.84 4.44 -13.88
CA ALA A 482 -23.95 5.51 -13.43
C ALA A 482 -24.52 6.87 -13.90
N ASP A 483 -24.65 7.83 -12.98
CA ASP A 483 -25.11 9.16 -13.34
C ASP A 483 -24.04 9.95 -14.11
N ARG A 484 -24.43 11.09 -14.69
CA ARG A 484 -23.53 11.92 -15.49
C ARG A 484 -22.33 12.43 -14.68
N ALA A 485 -22.48 12.61 -13.36
CA ALA A 485 -21.41 13.08 -12.48
C ALA A 485 -20.37 11.98 -12.23
N THR A 486 -20.82 10.75 -11.95
CA THR A 486 -20.00 9.55 -11.78
C THR A 486 -19.20 9.25 -13.05
N LEU A 487 -19.83 9.33 -14.21
CA LEU A 487 -19.16 9.16 -15.51
C LEU A 487 -18.13 10.28 -15.77
N ALA A 488 -18.47 11.54 -15.50
CA ALA A 488 -17.55 12.67 -15.68
C ALA A 488 -16.34 12.61 -14.73
N LEU A 489 -16.54 12.24 -13.46
CA LEU A 489 -15.47 12.05 -12.48
C LEU A 489 -14.57 10.86 -12.87
N THR A 490 -15.14 9.75 -13.33
CA THR A 490 -14.38 8.58 -13.79
C THR A 490 -13.54 8.92 -15.02
N ALA A 491 -14.12 9.68 -15.97
CA ALA A 491 -13.39 10.19 -17.13
C ALA A 491 -12.27 11.15 -16.71
N LEU A 492 -12.51 12.06 -15.76
CA LEU A 492 -11.49 12.98 -15.23
C LEU A 492 -10.31 12.23 -14.57
N CYS A 493 -10.60 11.23 -13.74
CA CYS A 493 -9.60 10.37 -13.09
C CYS A 493 -8.79 9.59 -14.15
N THR A 494 -9.47 8.94 -15.08
CA THR A 494 -8.85 8.18 -16.16
C THR A 494 -8.00 9.04 -17.09
N LEU A 495 -8.46 10.25 -17.45
CA LEU A 495 -7.68 11.19 -18.26
C LEU A 495 -6.45 11.72 -17.51
N ALA A 496 -6.56 11.97 -16.20
CA ALA A 496 -5.43 12.37 -15.35
C ALA A 496 -4.38 11.26 -15.25
N TRP A 497 -4.81 10.00 -15.12
CA TRP A 497 -3.96 8.81 -15.15
C TRP A 497 -3.19 8.69 -16.48
N TRP A 498 -3.89 8.72 -17.62
CA TRP A 498 -3.26 8.63 -18.93
C TRP A 498 -2.34 9.81 -19.25
N ALA A 499 -2.69 11.02 -18.82
CA ALA A 499 -1.82 12.18 -18.92
C ALA A 499 -0.54 11.98 -18.08
N LEU A 500 -0.66 11.53 -16.83
CA LEU A 500 0.47 11.25 -15.95
C LEU A 500 1.41 10.19 -16.55
N LEU A 501 0.87 9.11 -17.10
CA LEU A 501 1.65 8.11 -17.84
C LEU A 501 2.39 8.71 -19.03
N ALA A 502 1.72 9.52 -19.86
CA ALA A 502 2.33 10.17 -21.02
C ALA A 502 3.47 11.14 -20.63
N PHE A 503 3.29 11.93 -19.56
CA PHE A 503 4.35 12.78 -19.01
C PHE A 503 5.51 11.97 -18.44
N ALA A 504 5.23 10.93 -17.63
CA ALA A 504 6.24 10.07 -17.04
C ALA A 504 7.05 9.31 -18.11
N TRP A 505 6.40 8.83 -19.17
CA TRP A 505 7.05 8.21 -20.33
C TRP A 505 7.96 9.18 -21.09
N ARG A 506 7.46 10.40 -21.39
CA ARG A 506 8.22 11.43 -22.12
C ARG A 506 9.47 11.87 -21.37
N HIS A 507 9.36 12.07 -20.06
CA HIS A 507 10.47 12.51 -19.20
C HIS A 507 11.33 11.36 -18.67
N GLY A 508 10.82 10.13 -18.69
CA GLY A 508 11.54 8.93 -18.28
C GLY A 508 12.67 8.51 -19.24
N ARG A 509 12.74 9.05 -20.47
CA ARG A 509 13.73 8.61 -21.47
C ARG A 509 15.20 8.82 -21.09
N ALA A 510 15.50 9.67 -20.11
CA ALA A 510 16.86 9.94 -19.65
C ALA A 510 17.54 8.79 -18.87
N LEU A 511 16.80 7.72 -18.50
CA LEU A 511 17.30 6.53 -17.77
C LEU A 511 18.15 6.84 -16.51
N ASP A 512 17.88 7.98 -15.85
CA ASP A 512 18.58 8.40 -14.64
C ASP A 512 18.23 7.50 -13.42
N ALA A 513 18.85 7.77 -12.28
CA ALA A 513 18.62 7.00 -11.05
C ALA A 513 17.13 6.95 -10.64
N THR A 514 16.39 8.04 -10.84
CA THR A 514 14.95 8.12 -10.54
C THR A 514 14.13 7.34 -11.54
N THR A 515 14.38 7.51 -12.85
CA THR A 515 13.72 6.72 -13.89
C THR A 515 13.89 5.22 -13.63
N ARG A 516 15.11 4.75 -13.38
CA ARG A 516 15.35 3.32 -13.15
C ARG A 516 14.63 2.81 -11.91
N ALA A 517 14.63 3.59 -10.83
CA ALA A 517 13.91 3.24 -9.60
C ALA A 517 12.39 3.17 -9.81
N VAL A 518 11.80 4.15 -10.50
CA VAL A 518 10.37 4.19 -10.82
C VAL A 518 9.99 3.07 -11.80
N ALA A 519 10.81 2.81 -12.82
CA ALA A 519 10.57 1.74 -13.79
C ALA A 519 10.63 0.34 -13.15
N VAL A 520 11.61 0.07 -12.28
CA VAL A 520 11.67 -1.19 -11.52
C VAL A 520 10.48 -1.33 -10.56
N THR A 521 10.06 -0.24 -9.93
CA THR A 521 8.86 -0.23 -9.06
C THR A 521 7.58 -0.51 -9.86
N ALA A 522 7.42 0.12 -11.03
CA ALA A 522 6.29 -0.12 -11.93
C ALA A 522 6.27 -1.57 -12.44
N ALA A 523 7.42 -2.12 -12.85
CA ALA A 523 7.55 -3.50 -13.30
C ALA A 523 7.24 -4.51 -12.18
N ALA A 524 7.71 -4.24 -10.95
CA ALA A 524 7.42 -5.07 -9.78
C ALA A 524 5.92 -5.09 -9.43
N LEU A 525 5.25 -3.93 -9.51
CA LEU A 525 3.81 -3.83 -9.28
C LEU A 525 3.01 -4.51 -10.40
N ALA A 526 3.40 -4.31 -11.67
CA ALA A 526 2.79 -4.98 -12.81
C ALA A 526 2.92 -6.51 -12.71
N LEU A 527 4.12 -7.02 -12.42
CA LEU A 527 4.34 -8.45 -12.21
C LEU A 527 3.49 -9.01 -11.05
N THR A 528 3.32 -8.25 -9.97
CA THR A 528 2.42 -8.64 -8.87
C THR A 528 0.99 -8.80 -9.38
N HIS A 529 0.45 -7.81 -10.09
CA HIS A 529 -0.95 -7.84 -10.53
C HIS A 529 -1.22 -8.71 -11.76
N PHE A 530 -0.18 -9.12 -12.50
CA PHE A 530 -0.25 -10.22 -13.46
C PHE A 530 -0.48 -11.57 -12.75
N VAL A 531 0.27 -11.82 -11.66
CA VAL A 531 0.22 -13.08 -10.90
C VAL A 531 -1.05 -13.18 -10.05
N PHE A 532 -1.28 -12.21 -9.17
CA PHE A 532 -2.44 -12.14 -8.27
C PHE A 532 -3.67 -11.56 -8.98
N LEU A 533 -4.65 -10.99 -8.28
CA LEU A 533 -5.78 -10.29 -8.92
C LEU A 533 -5.45 -8.83 -9.30
N GLY A 534 -6.15 -8.33 -10.32
CA GLY A 534 -6.11 -6.93 -10.76
C GLY A 534 -7.28 -6.12 -10.22
N ALA A 535 -7.07 -4.82 -10.05
CA ALA A 535 -8.08 -3.78 -9.77
C ALA A 535 -7.40 -2.41 -9.96
N ASP A 536 -8.12 -1.41 -10.46
CA ASP A 536 -7.48 -0.13 -10.79
C ASP A 536 -6.97 0.63 -9.56
N ARG A 537 -7.61 0.48 -8.37
CA ARG A 537 -7.06 1.01 -7.11
C ARG A 537 -5.59 0.65 -6.85
N TYR A 538 -5.08 -0.44 -7.42
CA TYR A 538 -3.70 -0.87 -7.21
C TYR A 538 -2.67 0.02 -7.91
N HIS A 539 -2.99 0.68 -9.03
CA HIS A 539 -2.05 1.63 -9.64
C HIS A 539 -1.91 2.93 -8.84
N LEU A 540 -2.86 3.26 -7.95
CA LEU A 540 -2.78 4.45 -7.09
C LEU A 540 -1.53 4.44 -6.19
N VAL A 541 -1.02 3.24 -5.85
CA VAL A 541 0.25 3.08 -5.12
C VAL A 541 1.46 3.54 -5.95
N LEU A 542 1.36 3.43 -7.29
CA LEU A 542 2.39 3.85 -8.24
C LEU A 542 2.29 5.34 -8.62
N VAL A 543 1.10 5.94 -8.58
CA VAL A 543 0.85 7.35 -9.00
C VAL A 543 1.87 8.34 -8.39
N PRO A 544 2.13 8.36 -7.06
CA PRO A 544 3.17 9.21 -6.48
C PRO A 544 4.59 8.97 -7.01
N SER A 545 4.92 7.75 -7.40
CA SER A 545 6.23 7.41 -7.97
C SER A 545 6.37 7.96 -9.40
N LEU A 546 5.29 7.96 -10.19
CA LEU A 546 5.27 8.58 -11.53
C LEU A 546 5.38 10.11 -11.47
N LEU A 547 4.83 10.73 -10.40
CA LEU A 547 4.99 12.16 -10.11
C LEU A 547 6.44 12.57 -9.81
N LEU A 548 7.38 11.63 -9.61
CA LEU A 548 8.81 11.93 -9.56
C LEU A 548 9.42 12.22 -10.95
N LEU A 549 8.75 11.81 -12.04
CA LEU A 549 9.20 11.95 -13.42
C LEU A 549 8.45 13.06 -14.19
N ALA A 550 7.14 13.17 -13.99
CA ALA A 550 6.28 14.09 -14.72
C ALA A 550 6.67 15.61 -14.66
N PRO A 551 7.22 16.16 -13.56
CA PRO A 551 7.50 17.60 -13.45
C PRO A 551 8.78 18.07 -14.15
N ARG A 552 9.53 17.17 -14.80
CA ARG A 552 10.90 17.42 -15.28
C ARG A 552 10.95 18.26 -16.55
N SER A 553 12.10 18.87 -16.85
CA SER A 553 12.33 19.56 -18.12
C SER A 553 12.67 18.58 -19.24
N SER A 554 12.05 18.73 -20.42
CA SER A 554 12.44 17.94 -21.61
C SER A 554 13.69 18.46 -22.33
N LYS A 555 14.28 19.59 -21.91
CA LYS A 555 15.42 20.23 -22.59
C LYS A 555 16.80 19.65 -22.20
N GLY A 556 16.87 18.39 -21.77
CA GLY A 556 18.09 17.80 -21.20
C GLY A 556 18.66 16.57 -21.92
N ALA A 557 18.04 16.09 -23.00
CA ALA A 557 18.38 14.81 -23.62
C ALA A 557 19.55 14.84 -24.62
N THR A 558 20.23 15.98 -24.79
CA THR A 558 21.27 16.20 -25.80
C THR A 558 22.48 16.97 -25.23
N ALA A 559 23.11 16.43 -24.18
CA ALA A 559 24.45 16.84 -23.70
C ALA A 559 24.98 15.88 -22.62
N SER A 560 25.49 14.72 -23.05
CA SER A 560 26.41 13.86 -22.28
C SER A 560 27.15 12.93 -23.23
#